data_AF-A0A5Q0H9S2-F1
#
_entry.id   AF-A0A5Q0H9S2-F1
#
_cell.length_a   1.000
_cell.length_b   1.000
_cell.length_c   1.000
_cell.angle_alpha   90.00
_cell.angle_beta   90.00
_cell.angle_gamma   90.00
#
_symmetry.space_group_name_H-M   'P 1'
#
loop_
_entity.id
_entity.type
_entity.pdbx_description
1 polymer ?
#
loop_
_entity_poly.entity_id
_entity_poly.type
_entity_poly.pdbx_seq_one_letter_code
_entity_poly.pdbx_strand_id
1 'polypeptide(L)'
;MARRKRRPPKAAAKASANATTNTTINATTNAAPKPQPWFNRQRPLTQTGLIIGGMAAIIAGHFLLWGTVIPALGTLVGRVPVVSTAAGWLFGGGAFMAWGIVAVNHDTASPTTLKRLKTTAWSWTPIALVCIPTNYANEQVLPVDYWAGVYASAYGVVAAPLALAVIALLWWLVADKLLGHQGITKSQVGWLCVAYATLLLVWGSTLLRM
;
A
#
# COMPACT_ATOMS: atom_id res chain seq x y z
N MET A 1 -8.12 -15.26 98.95
CA MET A 1 -9.49 -15.15 98.39
C MET A 1 -10.08 -13.78 98.73
N ALA A 2 -10.15 -12.86 97.76
CA ALA A 2 -11.00 -11.66 97.77
C ALA A 2 -11.00 -11.05 96.36
N ARG A 3 -12.02 -11.36 95.56
CA ARG A 3 -12.15 -11.00 94.14
C ARG A 3 -12.84 -9.64 94.02
N ARG A 4 -12.07 -8.56 93.84
CA ARG A 4 -12.61 -7.20 93.67
C ARG A 4 -12.86 -6.93 92.17
N LYS A 5 -14.13 -7.04 91.74
CA LYS A 5 -14.61 -6.61 90.42
C LYS A 5 -14.80 -5.09 90.42
N ARG A 6 -14.05 -4.35 89.60
CA ARG A 6 -14.33 -2.96 89.22
C ARG A 6 -14.42 -2.88 87.68
N ARG A 7 -15.62 -2.56 87.18
CA ARG A 7 -15.88 -1.82 85.92
C ARG A 7 -16.12 -0.34 86.32
N PRO A 8 -16.11 0.71 85.45
CA PRO A 8 -16.44 0.76 84.01
C PRO A 8 -15.52 1.77 83.22
N PRO A 9 -15.99 2.60 82.26
CA PRO A 9 -16.01 2.41 80.80
C PRO A 9 -15.22 3.49 80.00
N LYS A 10 -15.10 3.36 78.66
CA LYS A 10 -14.98 4.43 77.62
C LYS A 10 -14.58 3.77 76.28
N ALA A 11 -15.45 3.73 75.27
CA ALA A 11 -15.75 4.80 74.31
C ALA A 11 -14.51 5.28 73.52
N ALA A 12 -14.51 4.95 72.22
CA ALA A 12 -13.92 5.62 71.06
C ALA A 12 -12.64 6.46 71.24
N ALA A 13 -11.55 6.04 70.59
CA ALA A 13 -10.63 6.89 69.80
C ALA A 13 -9.38 6.09 69.39
N LYS A 14 -8.79 6.48 68.25
CA LYS A 14 -7.62 5.93 67.53
C LYS A 14 -8.05 4.91 66.46
N ALA A 15 -8.43 5.31 65.23
CA ALA A 15 -7.76 6.20 64.28
C ALA A 15 -6.25 5.90 64.18
N SER A 16 -5.82 5.58 62.96
CA SER A 16 -4.46 5.18 62.57
C SER A 16 -4.17 3.68 62.69
N ALA A 17 -4.71 2.91 61.75
CA ALA A 17 -4.09 1.66 61.33
C ALA A 17 -4.22 1.57 59.80
N ASN A 18 -3.06 1.76 59.16
CA ASN A 18 -2.73 1.23 57.85
C ASN A 18 -3.46 1.87 56.67
N ALA A 19 -2.98 3.08 56.34
CA ALA A 19 -2.67 3.42 54.97
C ALA A 19 -1.75 2.33 54.38
N THR A 20 -2.34 1.21 53.96
CA THR A 20 -1.67 0.24 53.09
C THR A 20 -1.70 0.87 51.72
N THR A 21 -0.60 1.57 51.44
CA THR A 21 -0.20 2.12 50.17
C THR A 21 -0.25 1.00 49.13
N ASN A 22 -1.40 0.85 48.45
CA ASN A 22 -1.47 0.15 47.17
C ASN A 22 -0.81 1.06 46.12
N THR A 23 0.51 1.25 46.26
CA THR A 23 1.36 1.61 45.13
C THR A 23 1.46 0.34 44.30
N THR A 24 0.42 0.06 43.53
CA THR A 24 0.56 -0.77 42.33
C THR A 24 1.53 0.01 41.45
N ILE A 25 2.81 -0.38 41.52
CA ILE A 25 3.81 0.08 40.58
C ILE A 25 3.33 -0.47 39.23
N ASN A 26 2.52 0.33 38.54
CA ASN A 26 2.36 0.24 37.11
C ASN A 26 3.77 0.47 36.55
N ALA A 27 4.51 -0.62 36.40
CA ALA A 27 5.62 -0.68 35.48
C ALA A 27 5.00 -0.55 34.08
N THR A 28 4.60 0.68 33.73
CA THR A 28 4.57 1.12 32.35
C THR A 28 6.00 0.91 31.86
N THR A 29 6.22 -0.22 31.21
CA THR A 29 7.33 -0.38 30.28
C THR A 29 7.23 0.79 29.33
N ASN A 30 8.01 1.84 29.60
CA ASN A 30 8.20 2.97 28.71
C ASN A 30 8.85 2.38 27.45
N ALA A 31 8.01 1.88 26.55
CA ALA A 31 8.44 1.49 25.23
C ALA A 31 9.17 2.70 24.66
N ALA A 32 10.46 2.53 24.34
CA ALA A 32 11.27 3.60 23.81
C ALA A 32 10.51 4.28 22.66
N PRO A 33 10.48 5.63 22.60
CA PRO A 33 9.74 6.34 21.57
C PRO A 33 10.15 5.79 20.20
N LYS A 34 9.18 5.37 19.40
CA LYS A 34 9.47 4.85 18.06
C LYS A 34 10.27 5.91 17.30
N PRO A 35 11.39 5.54 16.65
CA PRO A 35 12.20 6.51 15.92
C PRO A 35 11.35 7.21 14.87
N GLN A 36 11.31 8.55 14.91
CA GLN A 36 10.60 9.38 13.94
C GLN A 36 11.01 8.99 12.51
N PRO A 37 10.09 9.00 11.52
CA PRO A 37 10.42 8.79 10.11
C PRO A 37 11.52 9.75 9.64
N TRP A 38 12.41 9.32 8.73
CA TRP A 38 13.57 10.11 8.30
C TRP A 38 13.19 11.50 7.79
N PHE A 39 12.06 11.59 7.08
CA PHE A 39 11.53 12.83 6.50
C PHE A 39 11.14 13.82 7.60
N ASN A 40 10.52 13.34 8.68
CA ASN A 40 10.12 14.15 9.83
C ASN A 40 11.32 14.67 10.64
N ARG A 41 12.52 14.12 10.42
CA ARG A 41 13.76 14.62 11.03
C ARG A 41 14.39 15.76 10.25
N GLN A 42 13.93 16.03 9.02
CA GLN A 42 14.45 17.11 8.19
C GLN A 42 13.90 18.47 8.64
N ARG A 43 14.62 19.55 8.32
CA ARG A 43 14.13 20.92 8.56
C ARG A 43 12.88 21.18 7.68
N PRO A 44 11.90 22.00 8.13
CA PRO A 44 10.69 22.28 7.35
C PRO A 44 10.96 22.74 5.91
N LEU A 45 11.96 23.62 5.70
CA LEU A 45 12.36 24.07 4.37
C LEU A 45 12.88 22.93 3.49
N THR A 46 13.64 22.00 4.07
CA THR A 46 14.15 20.81 3.36
C THR A 46 13.01 19.86 2.99
N GLN A 47 12.03 19.67 3.88
CA GLN A 47 10.83 18.89 3.60
C GLN A 47 10.05 19.48 2.43
N THR A 48 9.77 20.79 2.46
CA THR A 48 9.09 21.50 1.37
C THR A 48 9.88 21.41 0.07
N GLY A 49 11.20 21.62 0.12
CA GLY A 49 12.06 21.50 -1.06
C GLY A 49 12.06 20.10 -1.67
N LEU A 50 12.05 19.04 -0.84
CA LEU A 50 11.93 17.65 -1.30
C LEU A 50 10.58 17.39 -1.98
N ILE A 51 9.48 17.92 -1.42
CA ILE A 51 8.14 17.77 -2.00
C ILE A 51 8.09 18.50 -3.36
N ILE A 52 8.49 19.77 -3.40
CA ILE A 52 8.47 20.58 -4.63
C ILE A 52 9.39 19.97 -5.70
N GLY A 53 10.61 19.59 -5.32
CA GLY A 53 11.56 18.93 -6.22
C GLY A 53 11.04 17.60 -6.74
N GLY A 54 10.42 16.79 -5.88
CA GLY A 54 9.75 15.55 -6.28
C GLY A 54 8.60 15.78 -7.26
N MET A 55 7.74 16.77 -7.00
CA MET A 55 6.65 17.14 -7.92
C MET A 55 7.18 17.62 -9.27
N ALA A 56 8.20 18.49 -9.28
CA ALA A 56 8.82 18.96 -10.50
C ALA A 56 9.44 17.79 -11.31
N ALA A 57 10.10 16.85 -10.64
CA ALA A 57 10.64 15.65 -11.27
C ALA A 57 9.55 14.73 -11.84
N ILE A 58 8.41 14.59 -11.16
CA ILE A 58 7.26 13.83 -11.66
C ILE A 58 6.67 14.48 -12.91
N ILE A 59 6.47 15.80 -12.89
CA ILE A 59 5.94 16.56 -14.03
C ILE A 59 6.90 16.49 -15.22
N ALA A 60 8.19 16.77 -15.00
CA ALA A 60 9.20 16.67 -16.05
C ALA A 60 9.32 15.23 -16.59
N GLY A 61 9.27 14.24 -15.70
CA GLY A 61 9.25 12.83 -16.04
C GLY A 61 8.04 12.45 -16.91
N HIS A 62 6.86 13.02 -16.65
CA HIS A 62 5.67 12.83 -17.48
C HIS A 62 5.89 13.30 -18.91
N PHE A 63 6.38 14.53 -19.09
CA PHE A 63 6.63 15.07 -20.42
C PHE A 63 7.76 14.32 -21.14
N LEU A 64 8.84 13.98 -20.44
CA LEU A 64 9.92 13.17 -21.02
C LEU A 64 9.41 11.79 -21.45
N LEU A 65 8.64 11.13 -20.59
CA LEU A 65 8.08 9.81 -20.86
C LEU A 65 7.19 9.83 -22.11
N TRP A 66 6.24 10.76 -22.18
CA TRP A 66 5.30 10.85 -23.30
C TRP A 66 5.90 11.43 -24.57
N GLY A 67 6.84 12.35 -24.46
CA GLY A 67 7.50 12.99 -25.60
C GLY A 67 8.66 12.18 -26.19
N THR A 68 9.25 11.25 -25.44
CA THR A 68 10.44 10.51 -25.92
C THR A 68 10.36 9.00 -25.69
N VAL A 69 10.11 8.55 -24.46
CA VAL A 69 10.25 7.13 -24.09
C VAL A 69 9.14 6.29 -24.72
N ILE A 70 7.89 6.70 -24.56
CA ILE A 70 6.72 5.99 -25.09
C ILE A 70 6.76 5.94 -26.63
N PRO A 71 7.04 7.04 -27.35
CA PRO A 71 7.23 6.97 -28.80
C PRO A 71 8.37 6.04 -29.22
N ALA A 72 9.53 6.13 -28.57
CA ALA A 72 10.66 5.24 -28.87
C ALA A 72 10.30 3.77 -28.65
N LEU A 73 9.63 3.43 -27.54
CA LEU A 73 9.16 2.08 -27.27
C LEU A 73 8.13 1.61 -28.31
N GLY A 74 7.17 2.46 -28.69
CA GLY A 74 6.19 2.13 -29.73
C GLY A 74 6.84 1.84 -31.08
N THR A 75 7.87 2.60 -31.46
CA THR A 75 8.64 2.35 -32.70
C THR A 75 9.49 1.08 -32.62
N LEU A 76 10.14 0.82 -31.47
CA LEU A 76 11.01 -0.34 -31.26
C LEU A 76 10.23 -1.65 -31.31
N VAL A 77 9.08 -1.69 -30.67
CA VAL A 77 8.23 -2.89 -30.60
C VAL A 77 7.51 -3.13 -31.93
N GLY A 78 7.31 -2.06 -32.71
CA GLY A 78 6.73 -2.12 -34.04
C GLY A 78 5.26 -2.54 -34.03
N ARG A 79 4.82 -3.18 -35.11
CA ARG A 79 3.41 -3.60 -35.31
C ARG A 79 3.16 -5.06 -34.93
N VAL A 80 3.93 -5.62 -34.00
CA VAL A 80 3.70 -6.99 -33.53
C VAL A 80 2.64 -6.95 -32.44
N PRO A 81 1.37 -7.32 -32.73
CA PRO A 81 0.24 -6.90 -31.89
C PRO A 81 0.39 -7.29 -30.41
N VAL A 82 0.78 -8.54 -30.16
CA VAL A 82 0.95 -9.08 -28.79
C VAL A 82 2.07 -8.36 -28.04
N VAL A 83 3.20 -8.10 -28.70
CA VAL A 83 4.36 -7.46 -28.06
C VAL A 83 4.06 -5.98 -27.81
N SER A 84 3.39 -5.31 -28.75
CA SER A 84 2.97 -3.91 -28.61
C SER A 84 1.99 -3.72 -27.45
N THR A 85 0.99 -4.59 -27.32
CA THR A 85 0.07 -4.56 -26.16
C THR A 85 0.79 -4.84 -24.85
N ALA A 86 1.67 -5.85 -24.81
CA ALA A 86 2.45 -6.15 -23.60
C ALA A 86 3.36 -4.98 -23.19
N ALA A 87 3.96 -4.29 -24.17
CA ALA A 87 4.80 -3.11 -23.93
C ALA A 87 3.99 -1.92 -23.39
N GLY A 88 2.79 -1.68 -23.88
CA GLY A 88 1.89 -0.65 -23.33
C GLY A 88 1.36 -1.00 -21.93
N TRP A 89 1.08 -2.28 -21.69
CA TRP A 89 0.58 -2.81 -20.41
C TRP A 89 1.61 -2.74 -19.28
N LEU A 90 2.90 -2.84 -19.62
CA LEU A 90 4.02 -3.02 -18.69
C LEU A 90 4.04 -2.00 -17.55
N PHE A 91 3.60 -0.77 -17.79
CA PHE A 91 3.64 0.31 -16.80
C PHE A 91 2.73 0.06 -15.60
N GLY A 92 1.41 -0.01 -15.81
CA GLY A 92 0.43 -0.26 -14.76
C GLY A 92 0.37 -1.72 -14.37
N GLY A 93 0.41 -2.63 -15.34
CA GLY A 93 0.44 -4.08 -15.10
C GLY A 93 1.67 -4.51 -14.30
N GLY A 94 2.84 -3.96 -14.63
CA GLY A 94 4.09 -4.20 -13.89
C GLY A 94 4.02 -3.71 -12.44
N ALA A 95 3.35 -2.58 -12.17
CA ALA A 95 3.13 -2.11 -10.80
C ALA A 95 2.26 -3.08 -9.99
N PHE A 96 1.14 -3.56 -10.54
CA PHE A 96 0.31 -4.57 -9.87
C PHE A 96 1.07 -5.89 -9.67
N MET A 97 1.84 -6.33 -10.67
CA MET A 97 2.68 -7.52 -10.56
C MET A 97 3.71 -7.38 -9.44
N ALA A 98 4.40 -6.23 -9.36
CA ALA A 98 5.41 -5.97 -8.33
C ALA A 98 4.80 -5.99 -6.91
N TRP A 99 3.65 -5.34 -6.71
CA TRP A 99 2.92 -5.41 -5.44
C TRP A 99 2.38 -6.81 -5.14
N GLY A 100 1.95 -7.54 -6.17
CA GLY A 100 1.54 -8.95 -6.07
C GLY A 100 2.68 -9.83 -5.54
N ILE A 101 3.86 -9.72 -6.13
CA ILE A 101 5.06 -10.45 -5.71
C ILE A 101 5.44 -10.09 -4.26
N VAL A 102 5.40 -8.81 -3.87
CA VAL A 102 5.63 -8.39 -2.48
C VAL A 102 4.67 -9.08 -1.51
N ALA A 103 3.38 -9.14 -1.86
CA ALA A 103 2.34 -9.68 -1.00
C ALA A 103 2.38 -11.21 -0.90
N VAL A 104 2.62 -11.92 -2.03
CA VAL A 104 2.82 -13.38 -2.05
C VAL A 104 4.01 -13.79 -1.18
N ASN A 105 5.10 -13.03 -1.22
CA ASN A 105 6.33 -13.35 -0.50
C ASN A 105 6.44 -12.70 0.89
N HIS A 106 5.39 -12.02 1.36
CA HIS A 106 5.49 -11.20 2.57
C HIS A 106 5.92 -12.01 3.80
N ASP A 107 5.40 -13.22 3.94
CA ASP A 107 5.59 -14.05 5.14
C ASP A 107 6.69 -15.12 4.96
N THR A 108 7.19 -15.32 3.74
CA THR A 108 8.22 -16.32 3.41
C THR A 108 9.59 -15.72 3.10
N ALA A 109 9.65 -14.48 2.61
CA ALA A 109 10.91 -13.84 2.26
C ALA A 109 11.65 -13.30 3.50
N SER A 110 12.98 -13.30 3.42
CA SER A 110 13.82 -12.63 4.42
C SER A 110 13.52 -11.12 4.45
N PRO A 111 13.76 -10.42 5.58
CA PRO A 111 13.50 -8.99 5.71
C PRO A 111 14.25 -8.14 4.67
N THR A 112 15.45 -8.56 4.28
CA THR A 112 16.28 -7.89 3.27
C THR A 112 15.68 -8.04 1.88
N THR A 113 15.23 -9.23 1.50
CA THR A 113 14.52 -9.48 0.24
C THR A 113 13.21 -8.71 0.20
N LEU A 114 12.42 -8.74 1.28
CA LEU A 114 11.16 -8.00 1.35
C LEU A 114 11.36 -6.49 1.19
N LYS A 115 12.44 -5.93 1.76
CA LYS A 115 12.80 -4.52 1.58
C LYS A 115 13.09 -4.21 0.10
N ARG A 116 13.87 -5.06 -0.59
CA ARG A 116 14.17 -4.90 -2.02
C ARG A 116 12.91 -4.97 -2.87
N LEU A 117 12.05 -5.97 -2.63
CA LEU A 117 10.77 -6.10 -3.34
C LEU A 117 9.88 -4.87 -3.12
N LYS A 118 9.78 -4.37 -1.88
CA LYS A 118 9.05 -3.14 -1.58
C LYS A 118 9.63 -1.94 -2.30
N THR A 119 10.96 -1.79 -2.34
CA THR A 119 11.62 -0.72 -3.10
C THR A 119 11.26 -0.80 -4.58
N THR A 120 11.30 -1.99 -5.18
CA THR A 120 10.90 -2.21 -6.58
C THR A 120 9.42 -1.87 -6.81
N ALA A 121 8.52 -2.35 -5.97
CA ALA A 121 7.09 -2.05 -6.08
C ALA A 121 6.83 -0.53 -5.95
N TRP A 122 7.48 0.12 -5.00
CA TRP A 122 7.41 1.57 -4.84
C TRP A 122 8.01 2.36 -6.01
N SER A 123 9.01 1.84 -6.73
CA SER A 123 9.50 2.48 -7.95
C SER A 123 8.53 2.34 -9.12
N TRP A 124 7.79 1.23 -9.20
CA TRP A 124 6.79 1.02 -10.25
C TRP A 124 5.54 1.86 -10.06
N THR A 125 5.12 2.13 -8.82
CA THR A 125 3.92 2.96 -8.54
C THR A 125 3.94 4.34 -9.24
N PRO A 126 4.97 5.20 -9.07
CA PRO A 126 4.99 6.50 -9.73
C PRO A 126 5.11 6.37 -11.25
N ILE A 127 5.81 5.36 -11.76
CA ILE A 127 5.88 5.08 -13.21
C ILE A 127 4.47 4.83 -13.74
N ALA A 128 3.73 3.91 -13.11
CA ALA A 128 2.35 3.60 -13.50
C ALA A 128 1.42 4.82 -13.48
N LEU A 129 1.55 5.69 -12.47
CA LEU A 129 0.75 6.91 -12.36
C LEU A 129 1.09 7.93 -13.44
N VAL A 130 2.37 8.09 -13.77
CA VAL A 130 2.84 9.04 -14.78
C VAL A 130 2.49 8.58 -16.20
N CYS A 131 2.32 7.27 -16.40
CA CYS A 131 1.86 6.68 -17.67
C CYS A 131 0.35 6.82 -17.91
N ILE A 132 -0.41 7.51 -17.05
CA ILE A 132 -1.80 7.82 -17.33
C ILE A 132 -1.85 8.84 -18.49
N PRO A 133 -2.50 8.53 -19.62
CA PRO A 133 -2.54 9.41 -20.77
C PRO A 133 -3.26 10.71 -20.46
N THR A 134 -2.66 11.82 -20.86
CA THR A 134 -3.24 13.17 -20.82
C THR A 134 -3.50 13.65 -22.25
N ASN A 135 -4.05 14.85 -22.43
CA ASN A 135 -4.26 15.41 -23.77
C ASN A 135 -2.98 15.49 -24.61
N TYR A 136 -1.81 15.60 -23.97
CA TYR A 136 -0.51 15.58 -24.64
C TYR A 136 -0.21 14.24 -25.34
N ALA A 137 -0.77 13.16 -24.81
CA ALA A 137 -0.63 11.82 -25.36
C ALA A 137 -1.32 11.68 -26.73
N ASN A 138 -2.37 12.46 -26.99
CA ASN A 138 -3.18 12.38 -28.21
C ASN A 138 -2.43 12.83 -29.47
N GLU A 139 -1.32 13.57 -29.32
CA GLU A 139 -0.48 14.01 -30.44
C GLU A 139 0.47 12.90 -30.93
N GLN A 140 0.58 11.79 -30.19
CA GLN A 140 1.53 10.71 -30.50
C GLN A 140 0.89 9.65 -31.41
N VAL A 141 1.52 9.40 -32.56
CA VAL A 141 1.10 8.35 -33.50
C VAL A 141 1.81 7.04 -33.14
N LEU A 142 1.10 6.14 -32.47
CA LEU A 142 1.60 4.83 -32.04
C LEU A 142 0.73 3.69 -32.58
N PRO A 143 1.26 2.45 -32.65
CA PRO A 143 0.45 1.29 -33.02
C PRO A 143 -0.79 1.16 -32.13
N VAL A 144 -1.93 0.83 -32.73
CA VAL A 144 -3.21 0.68 -32.03
C VAL A 144 -3.09 -0.32 -30.88
N ASP A 145 -2.45 -1.47 -31.09
CA ASP A 145 -2.23 -2.47 -30.05
C ASP A 145 -1.41 -1.95 -28.86
N TYR A 146 -0.48 -1.02 -29.12
CA TYR A 146 0.30 -0.36 -28.06
C TYR A 146 -0.59 0.55 -27.22
N TRP A 147 -1.40 1.38 -27.89
CA TRP A 147 -2.41 2.21 -27.22
C TRP A 147 -3.39 1.38 -26.39
N ALA A 148 -3.83 0.24 -26.91
CA ALA A 148 -4.71 -0.68 -26.19
C ALA A 148 -4.10 -1.13 -24.85
N GLY A 149 -2.81 -1.49 -24.87
CA GLY A 149 -2.06 -1.85 -23.67
C GLY A 149 -1.92 -0.68 -22.69
N VAL A 150 -1.56 0.51 -23.19
CA VAL A 150 -1.40 1.72 -22.37
C VAL A 150 -2.71 2.12 -21.69
N TYR A 151 -3.82 2.16 -22.44
CA TYR A 151 -5.13 2.49 -21.87
C TYR A 151 -5.59 1.45 -20.87
N ALA A 152 -5.50 0.16 -21.18
CA ALA A 152 -5.87 -0.89 -20.24
C ALA A 152 -5.07 -0.80 -18.94
N SER A 153 -3.77 -0.55 -19.03
CA SER A 153 -2.89 -0.29 -17.88
C SER A 153 -3.32 0.95 -17.10
N ALA A 154 -3.49 2.10 -17.75
CA ALA A 154 -3.80 3.37 -17.08
C ALA A 154 -5.17 3.35 -16.42
N TYR A 155 -6.21 2.92 -17.14
CA TYR A 155 -7.55 2.76 -16.56
C TYR A 155 -7.57 1.70 -15.46
N GLY A 156 -6.79 0.63 -15.61
CA GLY A 156 -6.61 -0.38 -14.59
C GLY A 156 -6.01 0.19 -13.30
N VAL A 157 -5.04 1.10 -13.39
CA VAL A 157 -4.47 1.80 -12.23
C VAL A 157 -5.49 2.73 -11.58
N VAL A 158 -6.24 3.50 -12.38
CA VAL A 158 -7.27 4.43 -11.88
C VAL A 158 -8.43 3.70 -11.22
N ALA A 159 -8.87 2.57 -11.80
CA ALA A 159 -9.99 1.78 -11.30
C ALA A 159 -9.63 0.87 -10.11
N ALA A 160 -8.35 0.64 -9.84
CA ALA A 160 -7.91 -0.31 -8.83
C ALA A 160 -8.46 -0.04 -7.41
N PRO A 161 -8.55 1.19 -6.89
CA PRO A 161 -9.16 1.44 -5.58
C PRO A 161 -10.62 0.96 -5.52
N LEU A 162 -11.38 1.20 -6.59
CA LEU A 162 -12.76 0.73 -6.70
C LEU A 162 -12.84 -0.78 -6.83
N ALA A 163 -12.00 -1.39 -7.69
CA ALA A 163 -11.94 -2.83 -7.87
C ALA A 163 -11.60 -3.55 -6.56
N LEU A 164 -10.62 -3.04 -5.81
CA LEU A 164 -10.25 -3.56 -4.49
C LEU A 164 -11.37 -3.40 -3.46
N ALA A 165 -12.11 -2.29 -3.48
CA ALA A 165 -13.26 -2.08 -2.60
C ALA A 165 -14.38 -3.08 -2.90
N VAL A 166 -14.70 -3.32 -4.18
CA VAL A 166 -15.70 -4.30 -4.60
C VAL A 166 -15.27 -5.71 -4.18
N ILE A 167 -14.01 -6.08 -4.40
CA ILE A 167 -13.47 -7.38 -4.02
C ILE A 167 -13.50 -7.58 -2.50
N ALA A 168 -13.10 -6.57 -1.72
CA ALA A 168 -13.17 -6.61 -0.27
C ALA A 168 -14.61 -6.78 0.23
N LEU A 169 -15.58 -6.09 -0.39
CA LEU A 169 -16.99 -6.19 -0.05
C LEU A 169 -17.58 -7.56 -0.41
N LEU A 170 -17.26 -8.10 -1.58
CA LEU A 170 -17.66 -9.45 -1.98
C LEU A 170 -17.05 -10.52 -1.07
N TRP A 171 -15.77 -10.38 -0.71
CA TRP A 171 -15.13 -11.29 0.22
C TRP A 171 -15.78 -11.23 1.60
N TRP A 172 -16.06 -10.04 2.12
CA TRP A 172 -16.76 -9.87 3.38
C TRP A 172 -18.14 -10.54 3.34
N LEU A 173 -18.93 -10.35 2.27
CA LEU A 173 -20.23 -10.99 2.12
C LEU A 173 -20.15 -12.52 2.04
N VAL A 174 -19.19 -13.06 1.28
CA VAL A 174 -19.13 -14.51 1.01
C VAL A 174 -18.37 -15.25 2.11
N ALA A 175 -17.16 -14.80 2.46
CA ALA A 175 -16.31 -15.50 3.40
C ALA A 175 -16.75 -15.30 4.85
N ASP A 176 -17.07 -14.06 5.25
CA ASP A 176 -17.38 -13.72 6.65
C ASP A 176 -18.83 -14.06 7.01
N LYS A 177 -19.79 -13.76 6.10
CA LYS A 177 -21.22 -13.99 6.38
C LYS A 177 -21.75 -15.36 5.97
N LEU A 178 -21.25 -15.96 4.89
CA LEU A 178 -21.77 -17.26 4.41
C LEU A 178 -20.91 -18.46 4.84
N LEU A 179 -19.58 -18.30 4.94
CA LEU A 179 -18.65 -19.43 5.10
C LEU A 179 -17.85 -19.42 6.41
N GLY A 180 -18.02 -18.41 7.27
CA GLY A 180 -17.32 -18.29 8.56
C GLY A 180 -15.79 -18.34 8.47
N HIS A 181 -15.22 -17.95 7.33
CA HIS A 181 -13.78 -18.03 7.08
C HIS A 181 -13.02 -16.85 7.71
N GLN A 182 -11.83 -17.13 8.22
CA GLN A 182 -10.90 -16.09 8.69
C GLN A 182 -10.38 -15.23 7.53
N GLY A 183 -10.03 -13.97 7.83
CA GLY A 183 -9.76 -12.91 6.85
C GLY A 183 -8.71 -13.21 5.78
N ILE A 184 -8.64 -12.34 4.77
CA ILE A 184 -7.75 -12.52 3.60
C ILE A 184 -6.28 -12.52 4.03
N THR A 185 -5.55 -13.57 3.64
CA THR A 185 -4.10 -13.66 3.82
C THR A 185 -3.38 -12.74 2.83
N LYS A 186 -2.18 -12.26 3.20
CA LYS A 186 -1.37 -11.42 2.29
C LYS A 186 -1.04 -12.13 0.99
N SER A 187 -0.85 -13.44 1.03
CA SER A 187 -0.60 -14.26 -0.15
C SER A 187 -1.78 -14.23 -1.12
N GLN A 188 -3.01 -14.35 -0.62
CA GLN A 188 -4.22 -14.22 -1.45
C GLN A 188 -4.35 -12.83 -2.08
N VAL A 189 -4.07 -11.76 -1.33
CA VAL A 189 -4.02 -10.40 -1.89
C VAL A 189 -2.97 -10.31 -3.01
N GLY A 190 -1.82 -10.95 -2.81
CA GLY A 190 -0.76 -10.97 -3.81
C GLY A 190 -1.17 -11.64 -5.12
N TRP A 191 -1.80 -12.82 -5.03
CA TRP A 191 -2.34 -13.51 -6.20
C TRP A 191 -3.46 -12.72 -6.89
N LEU A 192 -4.27 -11.99 -6.12
CA LEU A 192 -5.30 -11.12 -6.67
C LEU A 192 -4.69 -9.96 -7.48
N CYS A 193 -3.61 -9.34 -7.00
CA CYS A 193 -2.86 -8.34 -7.75
C CYS A 193 -2.26 -8.92 -9.04
N VAL A 194 -1.71 -10.13 -9.00
CA VAL A 194 -1.18 -10.83 -10.18
C VAL A 194 -2.29 -11.11 -11.19
N ALA A 195 -3.41 -11.68 -10.73
CA ALA A 195 -4.57 -11.97 -11.56
C ALA A 195 -5.16 -10.70 -12.19
N TYR A 196 -5.25 -9.61 -11.42
CA TYR A 196 -5.67 -8.31 -11.93
C TYR A 196 -4.72 -7.78 -13.00
N ALA A 197 -3.41 -7.85 -12.78
CA ALA A 197 -2.41 -7.46 -13.77
C ALA A 197 -2.60 -8.27 -15.07
N THR A 198 -2.76 -9.59 -14.99
CA THR A 198 -3.03 -10.45 -16.15
C THR A 198 -4.35 -10.10 -16.84
N LEU A 199 -5.41 -9.80 -16.08
CA LEU A 199 -6.70 -9.39 -16.61
C LEU A 199 -6.58 -8.09 -17.42
N LEU A 200 -5.80 -7.11 -16.94
CA LEU A 200 -5.53 -5.88 -17.69
C LEU A 200 -4.82 -6.14 -19.02
N LEU A 201 -3.93 -7.14 -19.08
CA LEU A 201 -3.25 -7.51 -20.32
C LEU A 201 -4.24 -8.12 -21.33
N VAL A 202 -5.11 -9.02 -20.86
CA VAL A 202 -6.17 -9.63 -21.68
C VAL A 202 -7.18 -8.58 -22.13
N TRP A 203 -7.54 -7.64 -21.25
CA TRP A 203 -8.42 -6.55 -21.60
C TRP A 203 -7.78 -5.64 -22.66
N GLY A 204 -6.50 -5.27 -22.49
CA GLY A 204 -5.77 -4.50 -23.49
C GLY A 204 -5.68 -5.19 -24.85
N SER A 205 -5.52 -6.52 -24.89
CA SER A 205 -5.46 -7.25 -26.17
C SER A 205 -6.80 -7.37 -26.89
N THR A 206 -7.91 -7.06 -26.19
CA THR A 206 -9.28 -7.13 -26.73
C THR A 206 -9.93 -5.76 -26.96
N LEU A 207 -9.48 -4.71 -26.26
CA LEU A 207 -10.08 -3.38 -26.19
C LEU A 207 -10.25 -2.66 -27.55
N LEU A 208 -9.34 -2.88 -28.49
CA LEU A 208 -9.33 -2.20 -29.80
C LEU A 208 -9.55 -3.16 -30.98
N ARG A 209 -10.04 -4.37 -30.70
CA ARG A 209 -10.41 -5.38 -31.71
C ARG A 209 -11.92 -5.54 -31.86
N MET A 210 -12.70 -4.71 -31.18
CA MET A 210 -14.14 -4.51 -31.35
C MET A 210 -14.39 -3.17 -32.02
#